data_AF-A0ABC8RSD5-F1
#
_entry.id   AF-A0ABC8RSD5-F1
#
_cell.length_a   1.000
_cell.length_b   1.000
_cell.length_c   1.000
_cell.angle_alpha   90.00
_cell.angle_beta   90.00
_cell.angle_gamma   90.00
#
_symmetry.space_group_name_H-M   'P 1'
#
loop_
_entity.id
_entity.type
_entity.pdbx_description
1 polymer ?
#
loop_
_entity_poly.entity_id
_entity_poly.type
_entity_poly.pdbx_seq_one_letter_code
_entity_poly.pdbx_strand_id
1 'polypeptide(L)'
;MILEFEELYNNSEACEAWCDPVHALNVQIFLKMNRSDYAEKQLRIMQQIDEDHTLTQLANAWLNLAVGGSKIQEAYLIFQDFSEKYQMTSLILNGKAVCCMHMGNFDEAETLLLEALNKACSKLLSDAKDPETLANLIVCCLHLGKQSSRYLR
;
A
#
# COMPACT_ATOMS: atom_id res chain seq x y z
N MET A 1 -33.65 -17.74 4.71
CA MET A 1 -32.84 -17.26 5.85
C MET A 1 -31.88 -18.31 6.40
N ILE A 2 -32.29 -19.42 7.04
CA ILE A 2 -31.32 -20.47 7.44
C ILE A 2 -30.73 -21.21 6.22
N LEU A 3 -31.56 -21.48 5.22
CA LEU A 3 -31.11 -22.15 3.97
C LEU A 3 -30.24 -21.26 3.07
N GLU A 4 -30.36 -19.93 3.14
CA GLU A 4 -29.47 -18.99 2.41
C GLU A 4 -28.08 -18.92 3.06
N PHE A 5 -27.98 -19.17 4.37
CA PHE A 5 -26.71 -19.23 5.08
C PHE A 5 -25.92 -20.51 4.78
N GLU A 6 -26.60 -21.65 4.58
CA GLU A 6 -25.96 -22.90 4.15
C GLU A 6 -25.53 -22.88 2.67
N GLU A 7 -26.24 -22.20 1.78
CA GLU A 7 -25.80 -21.98 0.39
C GLU A 7 -24.54 -21.11 0.31
N LEU A 8 -24.42 -20.08 1.16
CA LEU A 8 -23.21 -19.25 1.24
C LEU A 8 -22.01 -20.00 1.84
N TYR A 9 -22.24 -20.91 2.79
CA TYR A 9 -21.17 -21.73 3.39
C TYR A 9 -20.67 -22.83 2.43
N ASN A 10 -21.54 -23.35 1.56
CA ASN A 10 -21.20 -24.41 0.61
C ASN A 10 -20.63 -23.91 -0.72
N ASN A 11 -20.62 -22.59 -0.96
CA ASN A 11 -20.01 -22.00 -2.14
C ASN A 11 -18.54 -21.65 -1.84
N SER A 12 -17.59 -22.46 -2.32
CA SER A 12 -16.13 -22.26 -2.14
C SER A 12 -15.72 -20.83 -2.49
N GLU A 13 -16.22 -20.32 -3.61
CA GLU A 13 -15.95 -18.96 -4.11
C GLU A 13 -16.45 -17.86 -3.16
N ALA A 14 -17.57 -18.09 -2.44
CA ALA A 14 -18.07 -17.13 -1.46
C ALA A 14 -17.23 -17.17 -0.18
N CYS A 15 -16.87 -18.35 0.33
CA CYS A 15 -15.96 -18.44 1.49
C CYS A 15 -14.57 -17.85 1.19
N GLU A 16 -14.05 -18.04 -0.03
CA GLU A 16 -12.76 -17.51 -0.49
C GLU A 16 -12.78 -15.97 -0.56
N ALA A 17 -13.79 -15.37 -1.20
CA ALA A 17 -13.92 -13.91 -1.30
C ALA A 17 -14.08 -13.20 0.05
N TRP A 18 -14.66 -13.85 1.07
CA TRP A 18 -14.79 -13.28 2.41
C TRP A 18 -13.50 -13.36 3.24
N CYS A 19 -12.55 -14.21 2.84
CA CYS A 19 -11.30 -14.40 3.56
C CYS A 19 -10.19 -13.46 3.08
N ASP A 20 -10.29 -12.86 1.89
CA ASP A 20 -9.26 -12.00 1.31
C ASP A 20 -8.80 -10.84 2.21
N PRO A 21 -9.71 -10.08 2.89
CA PRO A 21 -9.28 -9.03 3.81
C PRO A 21 -8.49 -9.59 5.01
N VAL A 22 -8.83 -10.80 5.48
CA VAL A 22 -8.14 -11.47 6.57
C VAL A 22 -6.74 -11.89 6.13
N HIS A 23 -6.60 -12.44 4.92
CA HIS A 23 -5.29 -12.81 4.39
C HIS A 23 -4.39 -11.59 4.20
N ALA A 24 -4.91 -10.51 3.63
CA ALA A 24 -4.16 -9.26 3.44
C ALA A 24 -3.72 -8.65 4.78
N LEU A 25 -4.60 -8.67 5.79
CA LEU A 25 -4.27 -8.20 7.13
C LEU A 25 -3.16 -9.03 7.78
N ASN A 26 -3.20 -10.35 7.63
CA ASN A 26 -2.14 -11.23 8.13
C ASN A 26 -0.79 -10.91 7.49
N VAL A 27 -0.75 -10.64 6.17
CA VAL A 27 0.48 -10.19 5.49
C VAL A 27 1.02 -8.92 6.16
N GLN A 28 0.17 -7.90 6.35
CA GLN A 28 0.61 -6.66 7.03
C GLN A 28 1.14 -6.92 8.45
N ILE A 29 0.45 -7.75 9.24
CA ILE A 29 0.88 -8.09 10.60
C ILE A 29 2.26 -8.76 10.57
N PHE A 30 2.46 -9.75 9.71
CA PHE A 30 3.76 -10.43 9.59
C PHE A 30 4.88 -9.48 9.17
N LEU A 31 4.61 -8.55 8.26
CA LEU A 31 5.57 -7.51 7.88
C LEU A 31 5.90 -6.57 9.04
N LYS A 32 4.89 -6.14 9.83
CA LYS A 32 5.11 -5.31 11.04
C LYS A 32 5.87 -6.06 12.14
N MET A 33 5.79 -7.39 12.18
CA MET A 33 6.59 -8.24 13.06
C MET A 33 8.00 -8.52 12.51
N ASN A 34 8.39 -7.91 11.39
CA ASN A 34 9.66 -8.14 10.70
C ASN A 34 9.87 -9.62 10.30
N ARG A 35 8.78 -10.32 9.95
CA ARG A 35 8.77 -11.72 9.52
C ARG A 35 8.28 -11.84 8.08
N SER A 36 9.13 -11.39 7.16
CA SER A 36 8.85 -11.45 5.71
C SER A 36 8.64 -12.88 5.20
N ASP A 37 9.22 -13.89 5.86
CA ASP A 37 9.04 -15.30 5.54
C ASP A 37 7.61 -15.81 5.78
N TYR A 38 6.93 -15.33 6.83
CA TYR A 38 5.52 -15.65 7.05
C TYR A 38 4.60 -14.82 6.15
N ALA A 39 4.95 -13.56 5.89
CA ALA A 39 4.24 -12.73 4.94
C ALA A 39 4.24 -13.34 3.52
N GLU A 40 5.38 -13.87 3.07
CA GLU A 40 5.50 -14.54 1.77
C GLU A 40 4.62 -15.81 1.69
N LYS A 41 4.60 -16.63 2.74
CA LYS A 41 3.72 -17.81 2.79
C LYS A 41 2.25 -17.43 2.72
N GLN A 42 1.85 -16.38 3.43
CA GLN A 42 0.48 -15.90 3.41
C GLN A 42 0.10 -15.31 2.04
N LEU A 43 1.02 -14.58 1.40
CA LEU A 43 0.80 -14.04 0.07
C LEU A 43 0.62 -15.15 -0.97
N ARG A 44 1.38 -16.26 -0.87
CA ARG A 44 1.19 -17.41 -1.78
C ARG A 44 -0.20 -18.02 -1.68
N ILE A 45 -0.81 -18.03 -0.50
CA ILE A 45 -2.20 -18.48 -0.33
C ILE A 45 -3.13 -17.53 -1.09
N MET A 46 -2.95 -16.22 -0.94
CA MET A 46 -3.74 -15.22 -1.68
C MET A 46 -3.61 -15.38 -3.20
N GLN A 47 -2.39 -15.60 -3.70
CA GLN A 47 -2.12 -15.83 -5.13
C GLN A 47 -2.74 -17.12 -5.67
N GLN A 48 -2.88 -18.16 -4.84
CA GLN A 48 -3.55 -19.40 -5.23
C GLN A 48 -5.06 -19.24 -5.34
N ILE A 49 -5.65 -18.33 -4.56
CA ILE A 49 -7.07 -18.01 -4.59
C ILE A 49 -7.36 -17.12 -5.81
N ASP A 50 -6.72 -15.95 -5.86
CA ASP A 50 -6.81 -15.02 -6.98
C ASP A 50 -5.57 -14.11 -6.99
N GLU A 51 -4.68 -14.33 -7.96
CA GLU A 51 -3.46 -13.54 -8.14
C GLU A 51 -3.73 -12.12 -8.62
N ASP A 52 -4.77 -11.89 -9.40
CA ASP A 52 -5.11 -10.60 -9.99
C ASP A 52 -6.00 -9.74 -9.07
N HIS A 53 -6.51 -10.33 -7.99
CA HIS A 53 -7.31 -9.61 -7.01
C HIS A 53 -6.56 -8.39 -6.45
N THR A 54 -7.25 -7.26 -6.31
CA THR A 54 -6.65 -5.99 -5.90
C THR A 54 -5.94 -6.09 -4.55
N LEU A 55 -6.50 -6.86 -3.60
CA LEU A 55 -5.86 -7.06 -2.29
C LEU A 55 -4.61 -7.94 -2.37
N THR A 56 -4.58 -8.93 -3.27
CA THR A 56 -3.42 -9.78 -3.52
C THR A 56 -2.27 -8.97 -4.11
N GLN A 57 -2.56 -8.14 -5.11
CA GLN A 57 -1.59 -7.22 -5.72
C GLN A 57 -1.07 -6.20 -4.70
N LEU A 58 -1.93 -5.64 -3.86
CA LEU A 58 -1.52 -4.71 -2.80
C LEU A 58 -0.63 -5.38 -1.75
N ALA A 59 -0.98 -6.60 -1.31
CA ALA A 59 -0.17 -7.39 -0.39
C ALA A 59 1.21 -7.74 -1.00
N ASN A 60 1.25 -8.04 -2.29
CA ASN A 60 2.49 -8.25 -3.05
C ASN A 60 3.36 -7.00 -3.06
N ALA A 61 2.77 -5.82 -3.31
CA ALA A 61 3.50 -4.55 -3.26
C ALA A 61 4.11 -4.26 -1.88
N TRP A 62 3.39 -4.50 -0.78
CA TRP A 62 3.93 -4.35 0.58
C TRP A 62 5.07 -5.31 0.87
N LEU A 63 4.96 -6.57 0.46
CA LEU A 63 6.03 -7.55 0.63
C LEU A 63 7.27 -7.14 -0.18
N ASN A 64 7.09 -6.72 -1.43
CA ASN A 64 8.17 -6.26 -2.30
C ASN A 64 8.88 -5.01 -1.75
N LEU A 65 8.12 -4.06 -1.17
CA LEU A 65 8.69 -2.92 -0.44
C LEU A 65 9.52 -3.36 0.76
N ALA A 66 9.04 -4.33 1.54
CA ALA A 66 9.74 -4.82 2.72
C ALA A 66 11.01 -5.62 2.39
N VAL A 67 11.01 -6.39 1.30
CA VAL A 67 12.18 -7.13 0.82
C VAL A 67 13.23 -6.17 0.23
N GLY A 68 12.79 -5.16 -0.52
CA GLY A 68 13.66 -4.18 -1.12
C GLY A 68 14.48 -4.69 -2.32
N GLY A 69 15.57 -4.00 -2.63
CA GLY A 69 16.46 -4.36 -3.74
C GLY A 69 15.76 -4.28 -5.11
N SER A 70 15.90 -5.32 -5.93
CA SER A 70 15.27 -5.38 -7.26
C SER A 70 13.73 -5.44 -7.21
N LYS A 71 13.14 -5.84 -6.07
CA LYS A 71 11.68 -5.93 -5.90
C LYS A 71 10.97 -4.59 -5.80
N ILE A 72 11.70 -3.51 -5.52
CA ILE A 72 11.13 -2.16 -5.46
C ILE A 72 10.50 -1.74 -6.79
N GLN A 73 11.10 -2.14 -7.92
CA GLN A 73 10.54 -1.83 -9.24
C GLN A 73 9.22 -2.55 -9.49
N GLU A 74 9.10 -3.81 -9.07
CA GLU A 74 7.85 -4.56 -9.13
C GLU A 74 6.75 -3.89 -8.27
N ALA A 75 7.09 -3.45 -7.05
CA ALA A 75 6.15 -2.71 -6.20
C ALA A 75 5.68 -1.40 -6.84
N TYR A 76 6.60 -0.65 -7.46
CA TYR A 76 6.26 0.61 -8.16
C TYR A 76 5.25 0.37 -9.29
N LEU A 77 5.46 -0.67 -10.10
CA LEU A 77 4.57 -1.00 -11.20
C LEU A 77 3.16 -1.36 -10.72
N ILE A 78 3.04 -2.10 -9.60
CA ILE A 78 1.72 -2.40 -9.01
C ILE A 78 1.01 -1.10 -8.59
N PHE A 79 1.70 -0.18 -7.92
CA PHE A 79 1.09 1.11 -7.55
C PHE A 79 0.80 2.00 -8.75
N GLN A 80 1.61 1.92 -9.81
CA GLN A 80 1.35 2.60 -11.07
C GLN A 80 0.05 2.07 -11.71
N ASP A 81 -0.12 0.76 -11.80
CA ASP A 81 -1.34 0.14 -12.31
C ASP A 81 -2.57 0.54 -11.48
N PHE A 82 -2.43 0.61 -10.15
CA PHE A 82 -3.50 1.11 -9.29
C PHE A 82 -3.83 2.59 -9.55
N SER A 83 -2.83 3.41 -9.85
CA SER A 83 -3.05 4.83 -10.19
C SER A 83 -3.78 5.04 -11.51
N GLU A 84 -3.67 4.08 -12.44
CA GLU A 84 -4.34 4.10 -13.73
C GLU A 84 -5.76 3.51 -13.65
N LYS A 85 -5.95 2.46 -12.84
CA LYS A 85 -7.24 1.77 -12.69
C LYS A 85 -8.20 2.45 -11.72
N TYR A 86 -7.68 3.10 -10.68
CA TYR A 86 -8.48 3.66 -9.59
C TYR A 86 -8.24 5.16 -9.43
N GLN A 87 -9.14 5.82 -8.69
CA GLN A 87 -8.89 7.20 -8.29
C GLN A 87 -7.61 7.25 -7.46
N MET A 88 -6.73 8.19 -7.79
CA MET A 88 -5.44 8.33 -7.14
C MET A 88 -5.60 8.80 -5.68
N THR A 89 -5.60 7.83 -4.77
CA THR A 89 -5.71 8.00 -3.32
C THR A 89 -4.36 8.35 -2.69
N SER A 90 -4.37 8.85 -1.44
CA SER A 90 -3.15 9.09 -0.67
C SER A 90 -2.31 7.82 -0.51
N LEU A 91 -2.93 6.64 -0.34
CA LEU A 91 -2.21 5.37 -0.22
C LEU A 91 -1.41 5.03 -1.48
N ILE A 92 -2.02 5.19 -2.66
CA ILE A 92 -1.35 4.93 -3.94
C ILE A 92 -0.19 5.91 -4.14
N LEU A 93 -0.42 7.21 -3.87
CA LEU A 93 0.61 8.23 -4.01
C LEU A 93 1.80 8.00 -3.06
N ASN A 94 1.53 7.65 -1.79
CA ASN A 94 2.56 7.30 -0.83
C ASN A 94 3.33 6.04 -1.25
N GLY A 95 2.63 4.99 -1.69
CA GLY A 95 3.27 3.77 -2.18
C GLY A 95 4.24 4.03 -3.32
N LYS A 96 3.82 4.83 -4.33
CA LYS A 96 4.70 5.25 -5.43
C LYS A 96 5.88 6.07 -4.93
N ALA A 97 5.64 7.05 -4.06
CA ALA A 97 6.70 7.92 -3.55
C ALA A 97 7.76 7.13 -2.76
N VAL A 98 7.34 6.21 -1.90
CA VAL A 98 8.25 5.33 -1.15
C VAL A 98 9.09 4.48 -2.10
N CYS A 99 8.49 3.93 -3.16
CA CYS A 99 9.24 3.21 -4.19
C CYS A 99 10.28 4.12 -4.88
N CYS A 100 9.91 5.35 -5.28
CA CYS A 100 10.83 6.32 -5.87
C CYS A 100 11.99 6.66 -4.91
N MET A 101 11.70 6.86 -3.61
CA MET A 101 12.72 7.09 -2.59
C MET A 101 13.70 5.92 -2.47
N HIS A 102 13.20 4.68 -2.50
CA HIS A 102 14.05 3.49 -2.48
C HIS A 102 14.92 3.35 -3.75
N MET A 103 14.47 3.87 -4.89
CA MET A 103 15.26 3.93 -6.13
C MET A 103 16.25 5.10 -6.18
N GLY A 104 16.20 6.02 -5.20
CA GLY A 104 17.02 7.24 -5.17
C GLY A 104 16.43 8.43 -5.93
N ASN A 105 15.21 8.29 -6.47
CA ASN A 105 14.51 9.34 -7.22
C ASN A 105 13.72 10.26 -6.28
N PHE A 106 14.42 11.03 -5.45
CA PHE A 106 13.80 11.87 -4.43
C PHE A 106 12.99 13.05 -5.01
N ASP A 107 13.36 13.61 -6.17
CA ASP A 107 12.62 14.71 -6.79
C ASP A 107 11.21 14.28 -7.25
N GLU A 108 11.10 13.08 -7.80
CA GLU A 108 9.82 12.49 -8.19
C GLU A 108 8.97 12.14 -6.97
N ALA A 109 9.60 11.55 -5.94
CA ALA A 109 8.93 11.24 -4.68
C ALA A 109 8.33 12.48 -4.01
N GLU A 110 9.07 13.60 -3.97
CA GLU A 110 8.57 14.86 -3.40
C GLU A 110 7.32 15.36 -4.16
N THR A 111 7.33 15.28 -5.49
CA THR A 111 6.20 15.70 -6.33
C THR A 111 4.94 14.89 -6.00
N LEU A 112 5.08 13.56 -5.89
CA LEU A 112 3.98 12.66 -5.54
C LEU A 112 3.43 12.92 -4.12
N LEU A 113 4.32 13.18 -3.16
CA LEU A 113 3.95 13.45 -1.77
C LEU A 113 3.26 14.81 -1.61
N LEU A 114 3.70 15.83 -2.37
CA LEU A 114 3.02 17.13 -2.40
C LEU A 114 1.63 17.02 -3.04
N GLU A 115 1.46 16.20 -4.08
CA GLU A 115 0.14 15.90 -4.63
C GLU A 115 -0.76 15.23 -3.59
N ALA A 116 -0.25 14.23 -2.86
CA ALA A 116 -0.99 13.55 -1.80
C ALA A 116 -1.42 14.51 -0.69
N LEU A 117 -0.51 15.41 -0.28
CA LEU A 117 -0.78 16.42 0.74
C LEU A 117 -1.84 17.44 0.29
N ASN A 118 -1.77 17.89 -0.96
CA ASN A 118 -2.76 18.82 -1.51
C ASN A 118 -4.15 18.18 -1.60
N LYS A 119 -4.24 16.90 -1.99
CA LYS A 119 -5.51 16.16 -2.01
C LYS A 119 -6.08 15.94 -0.61
N ALA A 120 -5.23 15.64 0.37
CA ALA A 120 -5.65 15.49 1.76
C ALA A 120 -6.23 16.81 2.31
N CYS A 121 -5.61 17.95 1.99
CA CYS A 121 -6.05 19.28 2.43
C CYS A 121 -7.38 19.73 1.79
N SER A 122 -7.74 19.19 0.62
CA SER A 122 -8.98 19.52 -0.12
C SER A 122 -10.23 18.86 0.48
N LYS A 123 -10.06 17.76 1.23
CA LYS A 123 -11.18 17.04 1.84
C LYS A 123 -11.65 17.85 3.06
N LEU A 124 -12.86 18.42 2.97
CA LEU A 124 -13.47 19.44 3.86
C LEU A 124 -13.64 19.05 5.35
N LEU A 125 -13.00 17.99 5.82
CA LEU A 125 -13.14 17.38 7.14
C LEU A 125 -11.80 16.76 7.58
N SER A 126 -10.77 17.58 7.77
CA SER A 126 -9.85 17.50 8.91
C SER A 126 -8.59 18.30 8.62
N ASP A 127 -8.22 19.19 9.54
CA ASP A 127 -6.87 19.73 9.66
C ASP A 127 -5.80 18.65 9.95
N ALA A 128 -6.18 17.37 9.97
CA ALA A 128 -5.29 16.22 10.09
C ALA A 128 -4.71 15.86 8.71
N LYS A 129 -3.52 16.39 8.44
CA LYS A 129 -2.66 15.90 7.36
C LYS A 129 -2.38 14.42 7.58
N ASP A 130 -2.40 13.63 6.51
CA ASP A 130 -2.08 12.21 6.57
C ASP A 130 -0.66 12.02 7.14
N PRO A 131 -0.51 11.34 8.30
CA PRO A 131 0.77 11.24 8.99
C PRO A 131 1.81 10.48 8.18
N GLU A 132 1.39 9.52 7.35
CA GLU A 132 2.28 8.77 6.46
C GLU A 132 2.87 9.68 5.37
N THR A 133 2.03 10.47 4.70
CA THR A 133 2.47 11.49 3.74
C THR A 133 3.48 12.46 4.35
N LEU A 134 3.22 12.94 5.57
CA LEU A 134 4.15 13.87 6.24
C LEU A 134 5.47 13.21 6.60
N ALA A 135 5.44 12.00 7.16
CA ALA A 135 6.65 11.25 7.50
C ALA A 135 7.53 11.05 6.26
N ASN A 136 6.93 10.57 5.16
CA ASN A 136 7.63 10.34 3.89
C ASN A 136 8.21 11.66 3.32
N LEU A 137 7.45 12.76 3.40
CA LEU A 137 7.89 14.06 2.90
C LEU A 137 9.06 14.62 3.72
N ILE A 138 9.05 14.45 5.04
CA ILE A 138 10.19 14.83 5.89
C ILE A 138 11.45 14.07 5.48
N VAL A 139 11.36 12.75 5.31
CA VAL A 139 12.49 11.92 4.88
C VAL A 139 12.99 12.37 3.50
N CYS A 140 12.08 12.63 2.56
CA CYS A 140 12.43 13.12 1.23
C CYS A 140 13.14 14.49 1.28
N CYS A 141 12.63 15.46 2.06
CA CYS A 141 13.26 16.77 2.21
C CYS A 141 14.66 16.69 2.83
N LEU A 142 14.85 15.78 3.80
CA LEU A 142 16.17 15.56 4.41
C LEU A 142 17.19 15.07 3.38
N HIS A 143 16.80 14.14 2.50
CA HIS A 143 17.66 13.66 1.41
C HIS A 143 17.98 14.73 0.36
N LEU A 144 17.06 15.65 0.10
CA LEU A 144 17.24 16.77 -0.83
C LEU A 144 17.97 17.98 -0.19
N GLY A 145 18.29 17.94 1.11
CA GLY A 145 18.88 19.07 1.83
C GLY A 145 17.95 20.28 2.00
N LYS A 146 16.63 20.08 1.86
CA LYS A 146 15.60 21.12 2.04
C LYS A 146 15.17 21.24 3.50
N GLN A 147 14.69 22.42 3.91
CA GLN A 147 14.19 22.61 5.27
C GLN A 147 12.86 21.87 5.49
N SER A 148 12.86 20.83 6.34
CA SER A 148 11.69 20.04 6.72
C SER A 148 10.87 20.63 7.87
N SER A 149 11.36 21.71 8.51
CA SER A 149 10.72 22.41 9.64
C SER A 149 9.29 22.87 9.36
N ARG A 150 8.96 23.09 8.09
CA ARG A 150 7.62 23.46 7.62
C ARG A 150 6.56 22.38 7.85
N TYR A 151 6.97 21.12 7.95
CA TYR A 151 6.07 19.96 8.07
C TYR A 151 5.96 19.41 9.49
N LEU A 152 6.76 19.92 10.44
CA LEU A 152 6.81 19.51 11.85
C LEU A 152 5.84 20.28 12.77
N ARG A 153 4.86 21.01 12.20
CA ARG A 153 3.88 21.80 12.95
C ARG A 153 2.57 21.06 13.16
#